data_AF-A0A7J4LE21-F1
#
_entry.id   AF-A0A7J4LE21-F1
#
_cell.length_a   1.000
_cell.length_b   1.000
_cell.length_c   1.000
_cell.angle_alpha   90.00
_cell.angle_beta   90.00
_cell.angle_gamma   90.00
#
_symmetry.space_group_name_H-M   'P 1'
#
loop_
_entity.id
_entity.type
_entity.pdbx_description
1 polymer ?
#
loop_
_entity_poly.entity_id
_entity_poly.type
_entity_poly.pdbx_seq_one_letter_code
_entity_poly.pdbx_strand_id
1 'polypeptide(L)'
;MESQKKNKKSSKKVSNKTSLRRFDEWCFKLESYVITLGLSIFIAPLIFFLSFYVHEGGHMIYAILDNLLIYRRFPEIIISNWVDAPIFSFIKLPQQTMILNGRFSLNFALGGIIFTLFVSIFLSYIFYKYSKNENKKWIFSFPVLFLLHDIAGNYICGTDNPTSLPLILCGHSQIFHNTTIAIPFLMMIPTTIILLPYIQHGLKKLVNSL
;
A
#
# COMPACT_ATOMS: atom_id res chain seq x y z
N MET A 1 24.67 18.39 -66.86
CA MET A 1 23.64 18.13 -65.82
C MET A 1 23.90 16.79 -65.16
N GLU A 2 24.75 16.68 -64.13
CA GLU A 2 24.99 15.35 -63.52
C GLU A 2 25.42 15.32 -62.03
N SER A 3 25.31 16.42 -61.27
CA SER A 3 25.75 16.41 -59.85
C SER A 3 24.66 16.18 -58.80
N GLN A 4 23.37 16.05 -59.16
CA GLN A 4 22.29 15.96 -58.16
C GLN A 4 21.91 14.55 -57.68
N LYS A 5 22.50 13.47 -58.19
CA LYS A 5 22.08 12.09 -57.81
C LYS A 5 22.81 11.48 -56.60
N LYS A 6 23.91 12.05 -56.09
CA LYS A 6 24.67 11.45 -54.98
C LYS A 6 24.22 11.85 -53.56
N ASN A 7 23.50 12.96 -53.37
CA ASN A 7 23.12 13.43 -52.04
C ASN A 7 21.84 12.82 -51.44
N LYS A 8 21.00 12.13 -52.24
CA LYS A 8 19.75 11.50 -51.72
C LYS A 8 19.96 10.20 -50.95
N LYS A 9 21.08 9.48 -51.16
CA LYS A 9 21.35 8.19 -50.47
C LYS A 9 21.90 8.36 -49.05
N SER A 10 22.65 9.43 -48.78
CA SER A 10 23.23 9.70 -47.44
C SER A 10 22.17 10.18 -46.44
N SER A 11 21.31 11.12 -46.84
CA SER A 11 20.23 11.65 -45.99
C SER A 11 19.21 10.57 -45.56
N LYS A 12 18.82 9.66 -46.47
CA LYS A 12 17.95 8.51 -46.12
C LYS A 12 18.59 7.54 -45.14
N LYS A 13 19.90 7.29 -45.26
CA LYS A 13 20.64 6.37 -44.34
C LYS A 13 20.79 6.96 -42.94
N VAL A 14 21.00 8.27 -42.82
CA VAL A 14 21.11 8.97 -41.53
C VAL A 14 19.74 9.09 -40.84
N SER A 15 18.68 9.39 -41.62
CA SER A 15 17.29 9.39 -41.14
C SER A 15 16.81 8.03 -40.65
N ASN A 16 17.13 6.94 -41.35
CA ASN A 16 16.80 5.58 -40.90
C ASN A 16 17.57 5.14 -39.64
N LYS A 17 18.81 5.60 -39.44
CA LYS A 17 19.58 5.31 -38.21
C LYS A 17 18.99 6.02 -36.99
N THR A 18 18.45 7.23 -37.17
CA THR A 18 17.80 7.98 -36.09
C THR A 18 16.38 7.52 -35.79
N SER A 19 15.69 6.92 -36.77
CA SER A 19 14.39 6.27 -36.52
C SER A 19 14.56 4.92 -35.83
N LEU A 20 15.53 4.10 -36.24
CA LEU A 20 15.84 2.83 -35.55
C LEU A 20 16.22 3.06 -34.09
N ARG A 21 17.14 4.01 -33.82
CA ARG A 21 17.57 4.31 -32.45
C ARG A 21 16.43 4.82 -31.56
N ARG A 22 15.50 5.61 -32.13
CA ARG A 22 14.28 6.04 -31.42
C ARG A 22 13.32 4.89 -31.15
N PHE A 23 13.24 3.92 -32.06
CA PHE A 23 12.42 2.73 -31.89
C PHE A 23 12.98 1.83 -30.79
N ASP A 24 14.30 1.59 -30.78
CA ASP A 24 14.97 0.81 -29.74
C ASP A 24 14.83 1.46 -28.35
N GLU A 25 14.99 2.80 -28.26
CA GLU A 25 14.74 3.56 -27.02
C GLU A 25 13.28 3.47 -26.56
N TRP A 26 12.33 3.42 -27.49
CA TRP A 26 10.92 3.27 -27.17
C TRP A 26 10.59 1.87 -26.68
N CYS A 27 11.12 0.83 -27.34
CA CYS A 27 10.97 -0.56 -26.90
C CYS A 27 11.58 -0.79 -25.51
N PHE A 28 12.77 -0.27 -25.24
CA PHE A 28 13.41 -0.38 -23.93
C PHE A 28 12.60 0.32 -22.83
N LYS A 29 12.05 1.51 -23.12
CA LYS A 29 11.15 2.20 -22.19
C LYS A 29 9.89 1.38 -21.93
N LEU A 30 9.27 0.84 -22.97
CA LEU A 30 8.07 0.02 -22.85
C LEU A 30 8.31 -1.22 -21.99
N GLU A 31 9.41 -1.93 -22.23
CA GLU A 31 9.83 -3.09 -21.42
C GLU A 31 9.98 -2.72 -19.96
N SER A 32 10.70 -1.62 -19.67
CA SER A 32 10.85 -1.11 -18.31
C SER A 32 9.52 -0.76 -17.64
N TYR A 33 8.56 -0.19 -18.37
CA TYR A 33 7.23 0.12 -17.83
C TYR A 33 6.43 -1.13 -17.52
N VAL A 34 6.47 -2.14 -18.40
CA VAL A 34 5.78 -3.42 -18.18
C VAL A 34 6.34 -4.15 -16.97
N ILE A 35 7.67 -4.20 -16.82
CA ILE A 35 8.32 -4.82 -15.65
C ILE A 35 7.93 -4.07 -14.36
N THR A 36 7.96 -2.74 -14.40
CA THR A 36 7.59 -1.91 -13.24
C THR A 36 6.13 -2.14 -12.83
N LEU A 37 5.22 -2.14 -13.81
CA LEU A 37 3.80 -2.40 -13.58
C LEU A 37 3.57 -3.80 -13.01
N GLY A 38 4.20 -4.83 -13.58
CA GLY A 38 4.10 -6.20 -13.11
C GLY A 38 4.58 -6.36 -11.66
N LEU A 39 5.73 -5.76 -11.32
CA LEU A 39 6.23 -5.75 -9.95
C LEU A 39 5.31 -4.99 -8.99
N SER A 40 4.76 -3.85 -9.41
CA SER A 40 3.82 -3.09 -8.58
C SER A 40 2.52 -3.82 -8.31
N ILE A 41 1.99 -4.56 -9.29
CA ILE A 41 0.80 -5.41 -9.10
C ILE A 41 1.07 -6.51 -8.06
N PHE A 42 2.30 -7.01 -7.96
CA PHE A 42 2.66 -8.03 -6.97
C PHE A 42 2.94 -7.44 -5.58
N ILE A 43 3.60 -6.29 -5.50
CA ILE A 43 4.00 -5.66 -4.23
C ILE A 43 2.84 -4.91 -3.56
N ALA A 44 1.95 -4.28 -4.35
CA ALA A 44 0.83 -3.52 -3.80
C ALA A 44 -0.07 -4.35 -2.86
N PRO A 45 -0.48 -5.60 -3.21
CA PRO A 45 -1.19 -6.48 -2.30
C PRO A 45 -0.44 -6.74 -1.00
N LEU A 46 0.89 -6.94 -1.04
CA LEU A 46 1.68 -7.23 0.16
C LEU A 46 1.71 -6.04 1.11
N ILE A 47 1.86 -4.81 0.57
CA ILE A 47 1.80 -3.58 1.37
C ILE A 47 0.39 -3.39 1.96
N PHE A 48 -0.65 -3.68 1.17
CA PHE A 48 -2.02 -3.61 1.65
C PHE A 48 -2.30 -4.65 2.74
N PHE A 49 -1.83 -5.89 2.60
CA PHE A 49 -1.97 -6.92 3.64
C PHE A 49 -1.22 -6.57 4.92
N LEU A 50 -0.07 -5.90 4.81
CA LEU A 50 0.65 -5.41 5.98
C LEU A 50 -0.21 -4.43 6.81
N SER A 51 -1.12 -3.67 6.19
CA SER A 51 -1.96 -2.73 6.95
C SER A 51 -2.89 -3.43 7.93
N PHE A 52 -3.38 -4.64 7.62
CA PHE A 52 -4.18 -5.44 8.55
C PHE A 52 -3.40 -5.77 9.82
N TYR A 53 -2.14 -6.19 9.68
CA TYR A 53 -1.28 -6.46 10.84
C TYR A 53 -0.97 -5.21 11.65
N VAL A 54 -0.71 -4.09 10.98
CA VAL A 54 -0.44 -2.82 11.66
C VAL A 54 -1.69 -2.37 12.41
N HIS A 55 -2.86 -2.43 11.77
CA HIS A 55 -4.14 -2.05 12.35
C HIS A 55 -4.47 -2.88 13.60
N GLU A 56 -4.42 -4.22 13.50
CA GLU A 56 -4.67 -5.08 14.66
C GLU A 56 -3.61 -4.93 15.74
N GLY A 57 -2.35 -4.72 15.37
CA GLY A 57 -1.28 -4.36 16.30
C GLY A 57 -1.58 -3.07 17.06
N GLY A 58 -2.23 -2.10 16.42
CA GLY A 58 -2.71 -0.88 17.05
C GLY A 58 -3.73 -1.16 18.15
N HIS A 59 -4.75 -1.98 17.88
CA HIS A 59 -5.70 -2.42 18.90
C HIS A 59 -5.00 -3.07 20.10
N MET A 60 -4.03 -3.96 19.86
CA MET A 60 -3.27 -4.61 20.93
C MET A 60 -2.49 -3.59 21.78
N ILE A 61 -1.78 -2.66 21.14
CA ILE A 61 -1.00 -1.62 21.84
C ILE A 61 -1.92 -0.77 22.72
N TYR A 62 -3.04 -0.29 22.18
CA TYR A 62 -3.96 0.56 22.94
C TYR A 62 -4.72 -0.21 24.03
N ALA A 63 -5.04 -1.49 23.83
CA ALA A 63 -5.56 -2.34 24.90
C ALA A 63 -4.55 -2.45 26.06
N ILE A 64 -3.28 -2.69 25.76
CA ILE A 64 -2.21 -2.78 26.77
C ILE A 64 -2.07 -1.45 27.50
N LEU A 65 -1.96 -0.33 26.77
CA LEU A 65 -1.78 1.00 27.35
C LEU A 65 -2.94 1.36 28.27
N ASP A 66 -4.19 1.23 27.83
CA ASP A 66 -5.35 1.60 28.64
C ASP A 66 -5.50 0.69 29.87
N ASN A 67 -5.31 -0.63 29.71
CA ASN A 67 -5.42 -1.55 30.85
C ASN A 67 -4.32 -1.36 31.88
N LEU A 68 -3.11 -0.99 31.46
CA LEU A 68 -2.02 -0.63 32.38
C LEU A 68 -2.26 0.72 33.06
N LEU A 69 -2.61 1.76 32.29
CA LEU A 69 -2.71 3.13 32.80
C LEU A 69 -3.96 3.36 33.64
N ILE A 70 -5.10 2.82 33.20
CA ILE A 70 -6.41 3.07 33.84
C ILE A 70 -6.72 1.98 34.85
N TYR A 71 -6.53 0.71 34.47
CA TYR A 71 -7.00 -0.44 35.26
C TYR A 71 -5.89 -1.14 36.05
N ARG A 72 -4.63 -0.74 35.86
CA ARG A 72 -3.42 -1.29 36.52
C ARG A 72 -3.32 -2.81 36.43
N ARG A 73 -3.68 -3.36 35.27
CA ARG A 73 -3.64 -4.80 34.99
C ARG A 73 -3.04 -5.05 33.62
N PHE A 74 -2.35 -6.18 33.48
CA PHE A 74 -1.93 -6.65 32.17
C PHE A 74 -3.11 -7.37 31.52
N PRO A 75 -3.61 -6.91 30.37
CA PRO A 75 -4.73 -7.57 29.70
C PRO A 75 -4.26 -8.85 28.99
N GLU A 76 -5.17 -9.81 28.87
CA GLU A 76 -5.00 -10.96 27.98
C GLU A 76 -5.68 -10.64 26.65
N ILE A 77 -4.89 -10.60 25.57
CA ILE A 77 -5.32 -10.14 24.24
C ILE A 77 -4.97 -11.21 23.22
N ILE A 78 -5.91 -11.53 22.33
CA ILE A 78 -5.71 -12.45 21.21
C ILE A 78 -6.22 -11.84 19.91
N ILE A 79 -5.75 -12.36 18.78
CA ILE A 79 -6.45 -12.22 17.50
C ILE A 79 -7.47 -13.36 17.41
N SER A 80 -8.75 -13.04 17.51
CA SER A 80 -9.85 -14.02 17.52
C SER A 80 -10.22 -14.52 16.14
N ASN A 81 -9.93 -13.74 15.08
CA ASN A 81 -10.27 -14.09 13.71
C ASN A 81 -9.08 -13.88 12.76
N TRP A 82 -8.80 -14.90 11.96
CA TRP A 82 -7.80 -14.90 10.89
C TRP A 82 -8.45 -15.33 9.59
N VAL A 83 -8.30 -14.54 8.55
CA VAL A 83 -8.89 -14.81 7.22
C VAL A 83 -7.80 -15.04 6.19
N ASP A 84 -8.13 -15.79 5.14
CA ASP A 84 -7.23 -15.95 4.00
C ASP A 84 -7.15 -14.65 3.19
N ALA A 85 -5.94 -14.27 2.78
CA ALA A 85 -5.80 -13.14 1.89
C ALA A 85 -6.45 -13.46 0.52
N PRO A 86 -7.23 -12.53 -0.08
CA PRO A 86 -8.03 -12.81 -1.27
C PRO A 86 -7.27 -13.33 -2.50
N ILE A 87 -5.96 -13.05 -2.60
CA ILE A 87 -5.11 -13.40 -3.74
C ILE A 87 -4.06 -14.46 -3.35
N PHE A 88 -3.70 -14.54 -2.07
CA PHE A 88 -2.66 -15.43 -1.56
C PHE A 88 -3.19 -16.20 -0.33
N SER A 89 -3.90 -17.30 -0.56
CA SER A 89 -4.54 -18.07 0.52
C SER A 89 -3.59 -18.67 1.56
N PHE A 90 -2.29 -18.71 1.27
CA PHE A 90 -1.27 -19.10 2.26
C PHE A 90 -0.91 -17.97 3.24
N ILE A 91 -1.32 -16.72 2.96
CA ILE A 91 -1.14 -15.57 3.85
C ILE A 91 -2.41 -15.41 4.68
N LYS A 92 -2.29 -15.55 6.00
CA LYS A 92 -3.37 -15.35 6.98
C LYS A 92 -3.39 -13.91 7.47
N LEU A 93 -4.46 -13.17 7.22
CA LEU A 93 -4.63 -11.78 7.65
C LEU A 93 -5.40 -11.74 8.98
N PRO A 94 -4.93 -10.97 9.97
CA PRO A 94 -5.69 -10.77 11.20
C PRO A 94 -6.87 -9.82 10.92
N GLN A 95 -8.03 -10.08 11.53
CA GLN A 95 -9.24 -9.28 11.31
C GLN A 95 -9.95 -8.81 12.57
N GLN A 96 -9.62 -9.38 13.73
CA GLN A 96 -10.28 -9.01 14.97
C GLN A 96 -9.39 -9.27 16.17
N THR A 97 -9.05 -8.21 16.88
CA THR A 97 -8.43 -8.27 18.20
C THR A 97 -9.52 -8.37 19.28
N MET A 98 -9.33 -9.28 20.24
CA MET A 98 -10.24 -9.47 21.38
C MET A 98 -9.47 -9.41 22.70
N ILE A 99 -10.03 -8.70 23.68
CA ILE A 99 -9.55 -8.70 25.07
C ILE A 99 -10.30 -9.79 25.83
N LEU A 100 -9.61 -10.87 26.21
CA LEU A 100 -10.18 -11.97 27.00
C LEU A 100 -10.31 -11.61 28.47
N ASN A 101 -9.31 -10.90 28.99
CA ASN A 101 -9.27 -10.41 30.36
C ASN A 101 -8.78 -8.97 30.37
N GLY A 102 -9.65 -8.05 30.81
CA GLY A 102 -9.40 -6.61 30.76
C GLY A 102 -10.70 -5.86 30.50
N ARG A 103 -10.59 -4.57 30.22
CA ARG A 103 -11.75 -3.75 29.83
C ARG A 103 -11.56 -3.18 28.43
N PHE A 104 -12.65 -3.21 27.68
CA PHE A 104 -12.79 -2.49 26.43
C PHE A 104 -12.84 -0.98 26.69
N SER A 105 -12.22 -0.21 25.80
CA SER A 105 -12.21 1.25 25.85
C SER A 105 -12.38 1.83 24.44
N LEU A 106 -12.71 3.12 24.36
CA LEU A 106 -12.76 3.82 23.08
C LEU A 106 -11.38 3.89 22.42
N ASN A 107 -10.29 4.02 23.19
CA ASN A 107 -8.95 4.03 22.63
C ASN A 107 -8.57 2.66 22.07
N PHE A 108 -9.04 1.57 22.68
CA PHE A 108 -8.91 0.24 22.07
C PHE A 108 -9.63 0.21 20.72
N ALA A 109 -10.90 0.64 20.64
CA ALA A 109 -11.67 0.65 19.40
C ALA A 109 -11.05 1.51 18.28
N LEU A 110 -10.47 2.66 18.62
CA LEU A 110 -9.82 3.55 17.65
C LEU A 110 -8.32 3.24 17.46
N GLY A 111 -7.77 2.33 18.26
CA GLY A 111 -6.34 2.09 18.35
C GLY A 111 -5.74 1.63 17.03
N GLY A 112 -6.44 0.78 16.28
CA GLY A 112 -6.01 0.36 14.95
C GLY A 112 -5.91 1.52 13.98
N ILE A 113 -6.97 2.32 13.85
CA ILE A 113 -7.02 3.49 12.95
C ILE A 113 -5.91 4.49 13.29
N ILE A 114 -5.75 4.83 14.57
CA ILE A 114 -4.75 5.80 15.03
C ILE A 114 -3.33 5.28 14.74
N PHE A 115 -3.08 4.00 15.00
CA PHE A 115 -1.76 3.42 14.81
C PHE A 115 -1.40 3.29 13.33
N THR A 116 -2.34 2.84 12.48
CA THR A 116 -2.15 2.79 11.02
C THR A 116 -1.87 4.18 10.45
N LEU A 117 -2.60 5.21 10.90
CA LEU A 117 -2.31 6.61 10.54
C LEU A 117 -0.89 7.03 10.94
N PHE A 118 -0.48 6.75 12.17
CA PHE A 118 0.85 7.10 12.65
C PHE A 118 1.96 6.41 11.84
N VAL A 119 1.84 5.10 11.64
CA VAL A 119 2.82 4.30 10.87
C VAL A 119 2.86 4.75 9.42
N SER A 120 1.70 4.98 8.79
CA SER A 120 1.65 5.42 7.39
C SER A 120 2.25 6.82 7.20
N ILE A 121 1.98 7.78 8.08
CA ILE A 121 2.60 9.11 8.04
C ILE A 121 4.12 9.01 8.22
N PHE A 122 4.57 8.20 9.18
CA PHE A 122 5.99 7.97 9.43
C PHE A 122 6.71 7.38 8.22
N LEU A 123 6.14 6.33 7.61
CA LEU A 123 6.67 5.72 6.40
C LEU A 123 6.68 6.70 5.23
N SER A 124 5.59 7.44 5.01
CA SER A 124 5.52 8.47 3.97
C SER A 124 6.59 9.54 4.16
N TYR A 125 6.85 9.97 5.40
CA TYR A 125 7.90 10.93 5.70
C TYR A 125 9.29 10.38 5.37
N ILE A 126 9.60 9.15 5.81
CA ILE A 126 10.87 8.49 5.50
C ILE A 126 11.06 8.44 3.98
N PHE A 127 10.08 7.91 3.26
CA PHE A 127 10.21 7.77 1.82
C PHE A 127 10.29 9.12 1.09
N TYR A 128 9.54 10.13 1.54
CA TYR A 128 9.64 11.50 1.01
C TYR A 128 11.06 12.07 1.16
N LYS A 129 11.69 11.86 2.34
CA LYS A 129 13.04 12.36 2.65
C LYS A 129 14.10 11.71 1.76
N TYR A 130 14.01 10.40 1.53
CA TYR A 130 15.00 9.67 0.73
C TYR A 130 14.72 9.71 -0.78
N SER A 131 13.55 10.23 -1.19
CA SER A 131 13.18 10.29 -2.59
C SER A 131 13.87 11.41 -3.38
N LYS A 132 14.39 11.04 -4.55
CA LYS A 132 14.89 11.94 -5.61
C LYS A 132 13.89 12.15 -6.76
N ASN A 133 12.70 11.57 -6.69
CA ASN A 133 11.68 11.70 -7.74
C ASN A 133 10.98 13.06 -7.63
N GLU A 134 10.71 13.71 -8.76
CA GLU A 134 9.94 14.96 -8.84
C GLU A 134 8.52 14.80 -8.28
N ASN A 135 7.94 13.60 -8.46
CA ASN A 135 6.59 13.25 -8.02
C ASN A 135 6.53 12.71 -6.57
N LYS A 136 7.59 12.86 -5.78
CA LYS A 136 7.67 12.26 -4.44
C LYS A 136 6.58 12.68 -3.44
N LYS A 137 5.93 13.82 -3.66
CA LYS A 137 4.82 14.31 -2.82
C LYS A 137 3.60 13.37 -2.85
N TRP A 138 3.43 12.60 -3.92
CA TRP A 138 2.35 11.61 -4.05
C TRP A 138 2.42 10.51 -2.98
N ILE A 139 3.55 10.34 -2.30
CA ILE A 139 3.68 9.38 -1.20
C ILE A 139 2.81 9.70 0.01
N PHE A 140 2.31 10.93 0.13
CA PHE A 140 1.34 11.30 1.16
C PHE A 140 -0.10 10.87 0.81
N SER A 141 -0.31 10.17 -0.32
CA SER A 141 -1.55 9.44 -0.54
C SER A 141 -1.67 8.20 0.35
N PHE A 142 -0.57 7.63 0.85
CA PHE A 142 -0.59 6.44 1.72
C PHE A 142 -1.46 6.60 2.97
N PRO A 143 -1.26 7.63 3.82
CA PRO A 143 -2.09 7.80 5.00
C PRO A 143 -3.56 8.04 4.64
N VAL A 144 -3.83 8.74 3.54
CA VAL A 144 -5.20 9.00 3.08
C VAL A 144 -5.89 7.70 2.66
N LEU A 145 -5.19 6.85 1.89
CA LEU A 145 -5.73 5.57 1.44
C LEU A 145 -6.00 4.62 2.60
N PHE A 146 -5.07 4.52 3.56
CA PHE A 146 -5.28 3.70 4.74
C PHE A 146 -6.36 4.26 5.65
N LEU A 147 -6.45 5.59 5.81
CA LEU A 147 -7.54 6.19 6.58
C LEU A 147 -8.91 5.88 5.98
N LEU A 148 -9.04 5.98 4.65
CA LEU A 148 -10.28 5.64 3.97
C LEU A 148 -10.60 4.15 4.13
N HIS A 149 -9.60 3.28 4.02
CA HIS A 149 -9.76 1.85 4.25
C HIS A 149 -10.19 1.53 5.68
N ASP A 150 -9.54 2.12 6.69
CA ASP A 150 -9.83 1.84 8.10
C ASP A 150 -11.19 2.39 8.52
N ILE A 151 -11.55 3.62 8.10
CA ILE A 151 -12.86 4.17 8.41
C ILE A 151 -13.96 3.39 7.70
N ALA A 152 -13.83 3.19 6.39
CA ALA A 152 -14.92 2.62 5.61
C ALA A 152 -15.01 1.09 5.75
N GLY A 153 -13.86 0.41 5.74
CA GLY A 153 -13.74 -1.04 5.82
C GLY A 153 -13.85 -1.57 7.25
N ASN A 154 -13.09 -1.00 8.20
CA ASN A 154 -12.96 -1.56 9.54
C ASN A 154 -13.94 -0.93 10.55
N TYR A 155 -14.11 0.39 10.52
CA TYR A 155 -15.04 1.08 11.45
C TYR A 155 -16.50 1.00 10.99
N ILE A 156 -16.82 1.41 9.76
CA ILE A 156 -18.20 1.45 9.25
C ILE A 156 -18.70 0.05 8.90
N CYS A 157 -17.94 -0.69 8.10
CA CYS A 157 -18.33 -2.02 7.62
C CYS A 157 -17.72 -3.19 8.38
N GLY A 158 -16.89 -2.94 9.39
CA GLY A 158 -16.24 -3.96 10.20
C GLY A 158 -16.74 -3.96 11.63
N THR A 159 -15.88 -4.41 12.53
CA THR A 159 -16.21 -4.65 13.94
C THR A 159 -15.59 -3.65 14.90
N ASP A 160 -14.90 -2.62 14.40
CA ASP A 160 -14.14 -1.69 15.24
C ASP A 160 -14.97 -0.51 15.78
N ASN A 161 -16.26 -0.52 15.47
CA ASN A 161 -17.21 0.45 16.00
C ASN A 161 -17.74 0.04 17.39
N PRO A 162 -18.36 0.97 18.13
CA PRO A 162 -18.93 0.68 19.45
C PRO A 162 -19.99 -0.43 19.49
N THR A 163 -20.62 -0.73 18.35
CA THR A 163 -21.60 -1.81 18.23
C THR A 163 -20.97 -3.16 17.93
N SER A 164 -19.65 -3.20 17.67
CA SER A 164 -18.89 -4.41 17.30
C SER A 164 -19.46 -5.20 16.11
N LEU A 165 -20.26 -4.54 15.29
CA LEU A 165 -21.00 -5.11 14.17
C LEU A 165 -21.00 -4.12 12.99
N PRO A 166 -21.00 -4.60 11.74
CA PRO A 166 -21.12 -3.72 10.58
C PRO A 166 -22.39 -2.88 10.65
N LEU A 167 -22.29 -1.60 10.26
CA LEU A 167 -23.47 -0.76 10.11
C LEU A 167 -24.41 -1.32 9.04
N ILE A 168 -25.73 -1.12 9.22
CA ILE A 168 -26.82 -1.68 8.39
C ILE A 168 -26.58 -1.48 6.88
N LEU A 169 -26.00 -0.34 6.50
CA LEU A 169 -25.68 0.02 5.12
C LEU A 169 -24.74 -0.99 4.45
N CYS A 170 -23.80 -1.58 5.20
CA CYS A 170 -22.84 -2.57 4.71
C CYS A 170 -23.46 -3.96 4.59
N GLY A 171 -24.43 -4.31 5.45
CA GLY A 171 -25.15 -5.59 5.39
C GLY A 171 -26.15 -5.69 4.23
N HIS A 172 -26.66 -4.55 3.74
CA HIS A 172 -27.64 -4.52 2.64
C HIS A 172 -27.01 -4.35 1.26
N SER A 173 -25.74 -3.96 1.19
CA SER A 173 -25.05 -3.71 -0.08
C SER A 173 -23.66 -4.36 -0.07
N GLN A 174 -23.60 -5.59 -0.57
CA GLN A 174 -22.33 -6.29 -0.85
C GLN A 174 -21.41 -5.44 -1.74
N ILE A 175 -21.99 -4.61 -2.60
CA ILE A 175 -21.28 -3.68 -3.48
C ILE A 175 -20.52 -2.64 -2.63
N PHE A 176 -21.17 -2.06 -1.63
CA PHE A 176 -20.55 -1.06 -0.76
C PHE A 176 -19.36 -1.64 0.01
N HIS A 177 -19.53 -2.83 0.60
CA HIS A 177 -18.44 -3.53 1.29
C HIS A 177 -17.27 -3.88 0.34
N ASN A 178 -17.56 -4.35 -0.87
CA ASN A 178 -16.51 -4.67 -1.83
C ASN A 178 -15.77 -3.41 -2.31
N THR A 179 -16.46 -2.28 -2.47
CA THR A 179 -15.81 -1.02 -2.89
C THR A 179 -14.89 -0.42 -1.83
N THR A 180 -15.19 -0.58 -0.54
CA THR A 180 -14.34 -0.05 0.54
C THR A 180 -13.01 -0.80 0.66
N ILE A 181 -12.91 -2.00 0.08
CA ILE A 181 -11.68 -2.79 -0.01
C ILE A 181 -11.02 -2.62 -1.39
N ALA A 182 -11.81 -2.73 -2.47
CA ALA A 182 -11.29 -2.74 -3.83
C ALA A 182 -10.72 -1.37 -4.25
N ILE A 183 -11.32 -0.26 -3.85
CA ILE A 183 -10.84 1.08 -4.24
C ILE A 183 -9.47 1.38 -3.62
N PRO A 184 -9.26 1.25 -2.29
CA PRO A 184 -7.93 1.42 -1.70
C PRO A 184 -6.89 0.47 -2.31
N PHE A 185 -7.27 -0.79 -2.57
CA PHE A 185 -6.39 -1.77 -3.22
C PHE A 185 -5.97 -1.34 -4.63
N LEU A 186 -6.92 -0.88 -5.46
CA LEU A 186 -6.61 -0.41 -6.82
C LEU A 186 -5.75 0.86 -6.79
N MET A 187 -6.00 1.76 -5.84
CA MET A 187 -5.18 2.97 -5.65
C MET A 187 -3.80 2.68 -5.07
N MET A 188 -3.59 1.51 -4.47
CA MET A 188 -2.28 1.06 -4.00
C MET A 188 -1.31 0.72 -5.13
N ILE A 189 -1.81 0.27 -6.29
CA ILE A 189 -0.98 -0.05 -7.47
C ILE A 189 -0.20 1.17 -8.00
N PRO A 190 -0.83 2.30 -8.37
CA PRO A 190 -0.11 3.47 -8.85
C PRO A 190 0.82 4.07 -7.79
N THR A 191 0.42 4.00 -6.52
CA THR A 191 1.26 4.44 -5.40
C THR A 191 2.52 3.57 -5.27
N THR A 192 2.40 2.26 -5.50
CA THR A 192 3.53 1.32 -5.49
C THR A 192 4.46 1.52 -6.69
N ILE A 193 3.94 1.93 -7.86
CA ILE A 193 4.78 2.31 -9.01
C ILE A 193 5.70 3.48 -8.63
N ILE A 194 5.17 4.46 -7.89
CA ILE A 194 5.96 5.60 -7.40
C ILE A 194 7.02 5.14 -6.38
N LEU A 195 6.72 4.09 -5.60
CA LEU A 195 7.62 3.53 -4.59
C LEU A 195 8.73 2.64 -5.15
N LEU A 196 8.48 1.95 -6.26
CA LEU A 196 9.34 0.89 -6.77
C LEU A 196 10.83 1.28 -6.90
N PRO A 197 11.16 2.49 -7.41
CA PRO A 197 12.55 2.94 -7.48
C PRO A 197 13.24 3.03 -6.10
N TYR A 198 12.50 3.27 -5.01
CA TYR A 198 13.06 3.32 -3.66
C TYR A 198 13.29 1.93 -3.10
N ILE A 199 12.35 1.00 -3.30
CA ILE A 199 12.49 -0.41 -2.88
C ILE A 199 13.75 -0.97 -3.54
N GLN A 200 13.94 -0.71 -4.84
CA GLN A 200 15.13 -1.11 -5.60
C GLN A 200 16.41 -0.44 -5.08
N HIS A 201 16.38 0.87 -4.77
CA HIS A 201 17.56 1.58 -4.25
C HIS A 201 17.95 1.09 -2.84
N GLY A 202 16.97 0.87 -1.97
CA GLY A 202 17.18 0.33 -0.61
C GLY A 202 17.76 -1.07 -0.63
N LEU A 203 17.18 -1.97 -1.45
CA LEU A 203 17.70 -3.33 -1.66
C LEU A 203 19.14 -3.30 -2.17
N LYS A 204 19.46 -2.43 -3.14
CA LYS A 204 20.83 -2.30 -3.68
C LYS A 204 21.83 -1.86 -2.61
N LYS A 205 21.46 -0.94 -1.71
CA LYS A 205 22.32 -0.55 -0.58
C LYS A 205 22.52 -1.70 0.41
N LEU A 206 21.45 -2.43 0.73
CA LEU A 206 21.49 -3.55 1.67
C LEU A 206 22.40 -4.67 1.15
N VAL A 207 22.24 -5.06 -0.12
CA VAL A 207 23.08 -6.09 -0.77
C VAL A 207 24.54 -5.66 -0.81
N ASN A 208 24.83 -4.38 -1.04
CA ASN A 208 26.21 -3.86 -1.05
C ASN A 208 26.82 -3.70 0.36
N SER A 209 26.03 -3.91 1.42
CA SER A 209 26.49 -3.85 2.82
C SER A 209 26.65 -5.23 3.48
N LEU A 210 26.29 -6.29 2.76
CA LEU A 210 26.51 -7.69 3.11
C LEU A 210 27.74 -8.21 2.38
#